data_AF-A0A915V084-F1
#
_entry.id   AF-A0A915V084-F1
#
_cell.length_a   1.000
_cell.length_b   1.000
_cell.length_c   1.000
_cell.angle_alpha   90.00
_cell.angle_beta   90.00
_cell.angle_gamma   90.00
#
_symmetry.space_group_name_H-M   'P 1'
#
loop_
_entity.id
_entity.type
_entity.pdbx_description
1 polymer ?
#
loop_
_entity_poly.entity_id
_entity_poly.type
_entity_poly.pdbx_seq_one_letter_code
_entity_poly.pdbx_strand_id
1 'polypeptide(L)'
;MATEWDDTVELTLWLQFAEQCAERWLSKRNAQSAAPLCWDDLQDILCEVRVAVLRFKVPETVLDWQPLLAKYVQRVCERAYARAQRARRKSASLEALPESLHPCIETRTEPLDEAWFLTRVASVLKQAPLHHTAAFVLSLEGELAQALQAHGVLPDALARWAQEAPLTDKAIGALLGLTPRAVIRARQHAREKLRRQLCDL
;
A
#
# COMPACT_ATOMS: atom_id res chain seq x y z
N MET A 1 -53.48 15.60 15.46
CA MET A 1 -52.49 16.53 16.06
C MET A 1 -51.76 15.84 17.20
N ALA A 2 -50.91 14.87 16.87
CA ALA A 2 -49.92 14.25 17.76
C ALA A 2 -49.05 13.35 16.87
N THR A 3 -47.94 13.85 16.33
CA THR A 3 -47.07 13.03 15.46
C THR A 3 -45.58 13.40 15.55
N GLU A 4 -45.19 14.66 15.74
CA GLU A 4 -43.75 15.01 15.76
C GLU A 4 -43.01 14.66 17.07
N TRP A 5 -43.73 14.58 18.20
CA TRP A 5 -43.13 14.22 19.50
C TRP A 5 -42.98 12.71 19.70
N ASP A 6 -43.72 11.89 18.96
CA ASP A 6 -43.73 10.43 19.10
C ASP A 6 -42.55 9.81 18.34
N ASP A 7 -42.29 10.30 17.12
CA ASP A 7 -41.21 9.82 16.24
C ASP A 7 -39.81 10.02 16.85
N THR A 8 -39.61 11.10 17.61
CA THR A 8 -38.33 11.40 18.28
C THR A 8 -38.10 10.53 19.51
N VAL A 9 -39.15 10.22 20.27
CA VAL A 9 -39.08 9.30 21.42
C VAL A 9 -38.86 7.87 20.94
N GLU A 10 -39.58 7.44 19.91
CA GLU A 10 -39.44 6.10 19.32
C GLU A 10 -38.04 5.90 18.73
N LEU A 11 -37.52 6.87 17.98
CA LEU A 11 -36.16 6.80 17.44
C LEU A 11 -35.10 6.74 18.55
N THR A 12 -35.29 7.50 19.64
CA THR A 12 -34.38 7.47 20.78
C THR A 12 -34.37 6.09 21.45
N LEU A 13 -35.54 5.46 21.60
CA LEU A 13 -35.67 4.09 22.12
C LEU A 13 -34.99 3.07 21.20
N TRP A 14 -35.16 3.20 19.88
CA TRP A 14 -34.51 2.32 18.91
C TRP A 14 -33.00 2.45 18.97
N LEU A 15 -32.48 3.67 19.06
CA LEU A 15 -31.04 3.93 19.17
C LEU A 15 -30.46 3.33 20.45
N GLN A 16 -31.08 3.59 21.61
CA GLN A 16 -30.63 3.02 22.89
C GLN A 16 -30.65 1.50 22.89
N PHE A 17 -31.72 0.89 22.37
CA PHE A 17 -31.82 -0.56 22.26
C PHE A 17 -30.74 -1.14 21.33
N ALA A 18 -30.56 -0.51 20.16
CA ALA A 18 -29.57 -0.94 19.18
C ALA A 18 -28.13 -0.84 19.71
N GLU A 19 -27.80 0.24 20.43
CA GLU A 19 -26.51 0.41 21.09
C GLU A 19 -26.26 -0.70 22.11
N GLN A 20 -27.21 -0.96 23.01
CA GLN A 20 -27.07 -2.04 24.00
C GLN A 20 -26.88 -3.42 23.34
N CYS A 21 -27.62 -3.70 22.26
CA CYS A 21 -27.45 -4.93 21.50
C CYS A 21 -26.07 -5.02 20.84
N ALA A 22 -25.63 -3.92 20.21
CA ALA A 22 -24.36 -3.85 19.53
C ALA A 22 -23.19 -3.99 20.51
N GLU A 23 -23.20 -3.27 21.63
CA GLU A 23 -22.17 -3.35 22.68
C GLU A 23 -22.04 -4.75 23.25
N ARG A 24 -23.16 -5.41 23.59
CA ARG A 24 -23.13 -6.81 24.08
C ARG A 24 -22.54 -7.76 23.04
N TRP A 25 -22.98 -7.63 21.79
CA TRP A 25 -22.50 -8.48 20.70
C TRP A 25 -21.01 -8.26 20.43
N LEU A 26 -20.59 -7.00 20.31
CA LEU A 26 -19.21 -6.60 20.06
C LEU A 26 -18.29 -7.04 21.20
N SER A 27 -18.67 -6.79 22.45
CA SER A 27 -17.89 -7.19 23.62
C SER A 27 -17.67 -8.70 23.65
N LYS A 28 -18.74 -9.49 23.46
CA LYS A 28 -18.67 -10.96 23.42
C LYS A 28 -17.82 -11.44 22.24
N ARG A 29 -18.03 -10.88 21.04
CA ARG A 29 -17.31 -11.28 19.84
C ARG A 29 -15.83 -10.93 19.91
N ASN A 30 -15.49 -9.75 20.44
CA ASN A 30 -14.13 -9.27 20.53
C ASN A 30 -13.33 -10.03 21.58
N ALA A 31 -13.94 -10.37 22.73
CA ALA A 31 -13.32 -11.20 23.77
C ALA A 31 -13.01 -12.64 23.29
N GLN A 32 -13.76 -13.15 22.32
CA GLN A 32 -13.57 -14.49 21.73
C GLN A 32 -12.67 -14.48 20.48
N SER A 33 -12.21 -13.31 20.04
CA SER A 33 -11.39 -13.18 18.84
C SER A 33 -9.92 -13.40 19.17
N ALA A 34 -9.23 -14.19 18.34
CA ALA A 34 -7.77 -14.35 18.43
C ALA A 34 -7.00 -13.04 18.10
N ALA A 35 -7.68 -12.09 17.45
CA ALA A 35 -7.14 -10.77 17.14
C ALA A 35 -8.20 -9.71 17.47
N PRO A 36 -8.30 -9.26 18.73
CA PRO A 36 -9.34 -8.30 19.13
C PRO A 36 -9.12 -6.94 18.46
N LEU A 37 -10.21 -6.31 18.00
CA LEU A 37 -10.26 -4.92 17.53
C LEU A 37 -9.96 -3.95 18.68
N CYS A 38 -9.35 -2.81 18.37
CA CYS A 38 -9.07 -1.79 19.39
C CYS A 38 -10.36 -1.04 19.77
N TRP A 39 -10.28 -0.17 20.78
CA TRP A 39 -11.45 0.58 21.24
C TRP A 39 -12.01 1.51 20.14
N ASP A 40 -11.15 2.17 19.36
CA ASP A 40 -11.57 3.06 18.27
C ASP A 40 -12.33 2.29 17.18
N ASP A 41 -11.82 1.13 16.77
CA ASP A 41 -12.50 0.24 15.82
C ASP A 41 -13.92 -0.14 16.30
N LEU A 42 -14.09 -0.38 17.61
CA LEU A 42 -15.38 -0.73 18.19
C LEU A 42 -16.33 0.49 18.21
N GLN A 43 -15.81 1.69 18.50
CA GLN A 43 -16.60 2.93 18.43
C GLN A 43 -17.05 3.25 17.01
N ASP A 44 -16.19 3.03 16.00
CA ASP A 44 -16.55 3.19 14.60
C ASP A 44 -17.70 2.28 14.21
N ILE A 45 -17.67 1.01 14.66
CA ILE A 45 -18.78 0.08 14.42
C ILE A 45 -20.07 0.54 15.13
N LEU A 46 -19.99 1.08 16.35
CA LEU A 46 -21.16 1.63 17.05
C LEU A 46 -21.75 2.84 16.31
N CYS A 47 -20.91 3.73 15.78
CA CYS A 47 -21.34 4.84 14.93
C CYS A 47 -22.06 4.34 13.66
N GLU A 48 -21.56 3.28 13.02
CA GLU A 48 -22.24 2.66 11.89
C GLU A 48 -23.59 2.05 12.27
N VAL A 49 -23.71 1.45 13.46
CA VAL A 49 -24.99 0.95 13.97
C VAL A 49 -25.99 2.10 14.14
N ARG A 50 -25.59 3.21 14.75
CA ARG A 50 -26.45 4.41 14.90
C ARG A 50 -26.98 4.87 13.54
N VAL A 51 -26.11 5.00 12.55
CA VAL A 51 -26.49 5.39 11.18
C VAL A 51 -27.39 4.35 10.52
N ALA A 52 -27.16 3.05 10.76
CA ALA A 52 -27.98 1.98 10.21
C ALA A 52 -29.39 1.94 10.80
N VAL A 53 -29.55 2.28 12.08
CA VAL A 53 -30.86 2.38 12.78
C VAL A 53 -31.72 3.46 12.16
N LEU A 54 -31.15 4.59 11.75
CA LEU A 54 -31.87 5.66 11.02
C LEU A 54 -32.48 5.18 9.70
N ARG A 55 -31.99 4.06 9.16
CA ARG A 55 -32.47 3.45 7.90
C ARG A 55 -33.35 2.23 8.14
N PHE A 56 -33.54 1.83 9.39
CA PHE A 56 -34.37 0.69 9.74
C PHE A 56 -35.83 1.04 9.51
N LYS A 57 -36.57 0.14 8.87
CA LYS A 57 -38.00 0.29 8.60
C LYS A 57 -38.72 -0.92 9.15
N VAL A 58 -39.70 -0.68 10.01
CA VAL A 58 -40.59 -1.71 10.54
C VAL A 58 -41.82 -1.76 9.64
N PRO A 59 -42.24 -2.95 9.14
CA PRO A 59 -43.52 -3.08 8.45
C PRO A 59 -44.67 -2.68 9.38
N GLU A 60 -45.67 -1.97 8.87
CA GLU A 60 -46.81 -1.45 9.66
C GLU A 60 -47.57 -2.54 10.43
N THR A 61 -47.47 -3.79 9.99
CA THR A 61 -48.14 -4.95 10.60
C THR A 61 -47.40 -5.52 11.81
N VAL A 62 -46.19 -5.04 12.13
CA VAL A 62 -45.36 -5.58 13.21
C VAL A 62 -45.36 -4.64 14.40
N LEU A 63 -45.96 -5.08 15.50
CA LEU A 63 -45.99 -4.36 16.78
C LEU A 63 -44.73 -4.61 17.63
N ASP A 64 -44.08 -5.77 17.45
CA ASP A 64 -42.85 -6.14 18.18
C ASP A 64 -41.61 -5.93 17.31
N TRP A 65 -41.08 -4.71 17.34
CA TRP A 65 -39.91 -4.31 16.56
C TRP A 65 -38.58 -4.81 17.15
N GLN A 66 -38.53 -5.14 18.46
CA GLN A 66 -37.28 -5.44 19.17
C GLN A 66 -36.51 -6.64 18.58
N PRO A 67 -37.14 -7.79 18.27
CA PRO A 67 -36.42 -8.93 17.69
C PRO A 67 -35.92 -8.65 16.26
N LEU A 68 -36.65 -7.84 15.51
CA LEU A 68 -36.28 -7.44 14.15
C LEU A 68 -35.08 -6.49 14.18
N LEU A 69 -35.12 -5.49 15.06
CA LEU A 69 -34.03 -4.53 15.24
C LEU A 69 -32.78 -5.24 15.76
N ALA A 70 -32.92 -6.16 16.73
CA ALA A 70 -31.80 -6.94 17.25
C ALA A 70 -31.10 -7.76 16.14
N LYS A 71 -31.87 -8.47 15.29
CA LYS A 71 -31.32 -9.21 14.14
C LYS A 71 -30.67 -8.28 13.11
N TYR A 72 -31.28 -7.12 12.86
CA TYR A 72 -30.73 -6.13 11.94
C TYR A 72 -29.40 -5.56 12.44
N VAL A 73 -29.34 -5.14 13.71
CA VAL A 73 -28.14 -4.66 14.38
C VAL A 73 -27.06 -5.72 14.36
N GLN A 74 -27.38 -6.98 14.70
CA GLN A 74 -26.41 -8.08 14.63
C GLN A 74 -25.78 -8.21 13.24
N ARG A 75 -26.56 -8.14 12.16
CA ARG A 75 -26.04 -8.20 10.78
C ARG A 75 -25.16 -7.00 10.42
N VAL A 76 -25.48 -5.82 10.95
CA VAL A 76 -24.64 -4.62 10.78
C VAL A 76 -23.31 -4.84 11.49
N CYS A 77 -23.34 -5.24 12.77
CA CYS A 77 -22.14 -5.54 13.56
C CYS A 77 -21.28 -6.63 12.91
N GLU A 78 -21.87 -7.74 12.45
CA GLU A 78 -21.14 -8.84 11.78
C GLU A 78 -20.39 -8.34 10.54
N ARG A 79 -21.05 -7.56 9.68
CA ARG A 79 -20.44 -7.03 8.45
C ARG A 79 -19.35 -6.01 8.77
N ALA A 80 -19.62 -5.07 9.66
CA ALA A 80 -18.67 -4.02 10.03
C ALA A 80 -17.44 -4.61 10.74
N TYR A 81 -17.64 -5.52 11.69
CA TYR A 81 -16.57 -6.23 12.40
C TYR A 81 -15.71 -7.06 11.44
N ALA A 82 -16.32 -7.80 10.52
CA ALA A 82 -15.57 -8.57 9.52
C ALA A 82 -14.78 -7.66 8.56
N ARG A 83 -15.32 -6.49 8.20
CA ARG A 83 -14.61 -5.50 7.38
C ARG A 83 -13.42 -4.91 8.15
N ALA A 84 -13.60 -4.49 9.39
CA ALA A 84 -12.52 -3.99 10.24
C ALA A 84 -11.41 -5.03 10.43
N GLN A 85 -11.77 -6.28 10.71
CA GLN A 85 -10.83 -7.41 10.76
C GLN A 85 -10.04 -7.60 9.46
N ARG A 86 -10.70 -7.53 8.30
CA ARG A 86 -10.01 -7.63 7.01
C ARG A 86 -9.10 -6.44 6.75
N ALA A 87 -9.54 -5.23 7.09
CA ALA A 87 -8.73 -4.03 6.96
C ALA A 87 -7.47 -4.15 7.81
N ARG A 88 -7.61 -4.58 9.06
CA ARG A 88 -6.50 -4.81 9.98
C ARG A 88 -5.55 -5.90 9.52
N ARG A 89 -6.06 -6.99 8.96
CA ARG A 89 -5.23 -8.06 8.35
C ARG A 89 -4.49 -7.57 7.11
N LYS A 90 -5.10 -6.68 6.32
CA LYS A 90 -4.43 -6.04 5.16
C LYS A 90 -3.38 -5.03 5.62
N SER A 91 -3.62 -4.35 6.74
CA SER A 91 -2.69 -3.43 7.38
C SER A 91 -1.84 -4.12 8.44
N ALA A 92 -1.60 -5.44 8.33
CA ALA A 92 -0.60 -6.12 9.15
C ALA A 92 0.77 -5.54 8.77
N SER A 93 1.09 -4.42 9.42
CA SER A 93 2.38 -3.75 9.31
C SER A 93 3.42 -4.65 9.94
N LEU A 94 4.54 -4.80 9.25
CA LEU A 94 5.74 -5.43 9.80
C LEU A 94 6.18 -4.77 11.12
N GLU A 95 5.77 -3.52 11.35
CA GLU A 95 6.07 -2.73 12.56
C GLU A 95 5.28 -3.15 13.81
N ALA A 96 4.22 -3.95 13.66
CA ALA A 96 3.44 -4.46 14.79
C ALA A 96 3.94 -5.83 15.30
N LEU A 97 4.95 -6.41 14.64
CA LEU A 97 5.60 -7.61 15.12
C LEU A 97 6.49 -7.26 16.34
N PRO A 98 6.68 -8.17 17.29
CA PRO A 98 7.79 -8.05 18.23
C PRO A 98 9.10 -7.86 17.45
N GLU A 99 10.02 -7.03 17.94
CA GLU A 99 11.30 -6.78 17.27
C GLU A 99 12.06 -8.08 16.94
N SER A 100 11.90 -9.12 17.78
CA SER A 100 12.48 -10.45 17.58
C SER A 100 11.91 -11.23 16.38
N LEU A 101 10.77 -10.81 15.84
CA LEU A 101 10.09 -11.40 14.69
C LEU A 101 10.06 -10.47 13.48
N HIS A 102 10.66 -9.28 13.58
CA HIS A 102 10.94 -8.48 12.40
C HIS A 102 11.87 -9.31 11.50
N PRO A 103 11.64 -9.34 10.17
CA PRO A 103 12.65 -9.89 9.29
C PRO A 103 13.94 -9.16 9.58
N CYS A 104 14.98 -9.89 10.01
CA CYS A 104 16.34 -9.37 10.06
C CYS A 104 16.67 -8.97 8.63
N ILE A 105 16.44 -7.70 8.30
CA ILE A 105 17.09 -7.09 7.16
C ILE A 105 18.54 -7.07 7.60
N GLU A 106 19.31 -8.05 7.12
CA GLU A 106 20.75 -7.95 7.07
C GLU A 106 21.07 -6.74 6.18
N THR A 107 20.93 -5.54 6.72
CA THR A 107 21.68 -4.40 6.23
C THR A 107 23.13 -4.81 6.45
N ARG A 108 23.79 -5.25 5.38
CA ARG A 108 25.24 -5.37 5.35
C ARG A 108 25.78 -4.06 5.93
N THR A 109 26.31 -4.14 7.16
CA THR A 109 26.90 -3.03 7.90
C THR A 109 28.32 -2.72 7.45
N GLU A 110 28.83 -3.47 6.46
CA GLU A 110 30.00 -3.02 5.73
C GLU A 110 29.61 -1.74 4.98
N PRO A 111 30.32 -0.61 5.22
CA PRO A 111 30.16 0.55 4.38
C PRO A 111 30.46 0.08 2.95
N LEU A 112 29.42 0.03 2.13
CA LEU A 112 29.59 -0.24 0.72
C LEU A 112 30.49 0.91 0.24
N ASP A 113 31.72 0.60 -0.14
CA ASP A 113 32.59 1.60 -0.75
C ASP A 113 31.90 2.02 -2.05
N GLU A 114 31.17 3.13 -2.00
CA GLU A 114 30.37 3.63 -3.09
C GLU A 114 31.24 3.85 -4.34
N ALA A 115 32.51 4.26 -4.14
CA ALA A 115 33.46 4.42 -5.23
C ALA A 115 33.86 3.07 -5.84
N TRP A 116 34.10 2.04 -5.02
CA TRP A 116 34.34 0.67 -5.50
C TRP A 116 33.11 0.12 -6.24
N PHE A 117 31.91 0.30 -5.70
CA PHE A 117 30.67 -0.19 -6.28
C PHE A 117 30.36 0.48 -7.62
N LEU A 118 30.47 1.82 -7.70
CA LEU A 118 30.32 2.57 -8.94
C LEU A 118 31.35 2.14 -9.99
N THR A 119 32.60 1.89 -9.57
CA THR A 119 33.65 1.37 -10.47
C THR A 119 33.29 -0.02 -11.01
N ARG A 120 32.71 -0.90 -10.19
CA ARG A 120 32.24 -2.24 -10.61
C ARG A 120 31.06 -2.13 -11.58
N VAL A 121 30.05 -1.33 -11.25
CA VAL A 121 28.89 -1.08 -12.12
C VAL A 121 29.35 -0.52 -13.47
N ALA A 122 30.23 0.49 -13.46
CA ALA A 122 30.76 1.09 -14.67
C ALA A 122 31.54 0.07 -15.54
N SER A 123 32.34 -0.79 -14.92
CA SER A 123 33.06 -1.86 -15.62
C SER A 123 32.12 -2.83 -16.33
N VAL A 124 31.06 -3.28 -15.64
CA VAL A 124 30.06 -4.20 -16.23
C VAL A 124 29.29 -3.52 -17.38
N LEU A 125 28.92 -2.25 -17.21
CA LEU A 125 28.22 -1.47 -18.23
C LEU A 125 29.08 -1.21 -19.48
N LYS A 126 30.39 -1.00 -19.32
CA LYS A 126 31.33 -0.84 -20.45
C LYS A 126 31.45 -2.11 -21.31
N GLN A 127 31.19 -3.28 -20.72
CA GLN A 127 31.18 -4.56 -21.44
C GLN A 127 29.82 -4.84 -22.10
N ALA A 128 28.79 -4.03 -21.85
CA ALA A 128 27.47 -4.20 -22.45
C ALA A 128 27.36 -3.45 -23.79
N PRO A 129 26.45 -3.86 -24.68
CA PRO A 129 26.18 -3.11 -25.90
C PRO A 129 25.79 -1.67 -25.59
N LEU A 130 26.34 -0.72 -26.37
CA LEU A 130 26.18 0.71 -26.13
C LEU A 130 24.72 1.14 -25.93
N HIS A 131 23.79 0.60 -26.72
CA HIS A 131 22.37 0.94 -26.62
C HIS A 131 21.72 0.44 -25.33
N HIS A 132 22.19 -0.67 -24.74
CA HIS A 132 21.76 -1.12 -23.41
C HIS A 132 22.28 -0.19 -22.33
N THR A 133 23.56 0.13 -22.41
CA THR A 133 24.25 1.02 -21.46
C THR A 133 23.66 2.42 -21.47
N ALA A 134 23.51 3.03 -22.65
CA ALA A 134 22.94 4.36 -22.80
C ALA A 134 21.48 4.42 -22.37
N ALA A 135 20.66 3.43 -22.73
CA ALA A 135 19.28 3.39 -22.28
C ALA A 135 19.17 3.27 -20.76
N PHE A 136 20.09 2.53 -20.12
CA PHE A 136 20.15 2.40 -18.67
C PHE A 136 20.59 3.68 -17.99
N VAL A 137 21.78 4.20 -18.31
CA VAL A 137 22.37 5.39 -17.65
C VAL A 137 21.48 6.62 -17.81
N LEU A 138 20.95 6.89 -19.01
CA LEU A 138 20.10 8.06 -19.26
C LEU A 138 18.73 7.99 -18.56
N SER A 139 18.36 6.83 -18.02
CA SER A 139 17.11 6.64 -17.27
C SER A 139 17.29 6.68 -15.75
N LEU A 140 18.53 6.77 -15.27
CA LEU A 140 18.83 6.90 -13.84
C LEU A 140 18.60 8.34 -13.38
N GLU A 141 18.48 8.50 -12.07
CA GLU A 141 18.51 9.83 -11.44
C GLU A 141 19.81 10.56 -11.78
N GLY A 142 19.73 11.88 -11.91
CA GLY A 142 20.81 12.71 -12.46
C GLY A 142 22.15 12.52 -11.76
N GLU A 143 22.17 12.43 -10.42
CA GLU A 143 23.40 12.24 -9.65
C GLU A 143 24.08 10.89 -9.98
N LEU A 144 23.29 9.80 -10.06
CA LEU A 144 23.80 8.48 -10.40
C LEU A 144 24.24 8.38 -11.86
N ALA A 145 23.50 9.01 -12.78
CA ALA A 145 23.87 9.07 -14.19
C ALA A 145 25.19 9.83 -14.39
N GLN A 146 25.37 10.94 -13.69
CA GLN A 146 26.60 11.73 -13.72
C GLN A 146 27.77 10.99 -13.07
N ALA A 147 27.56 10.33 -11.94
CA ALA A 147 28.59 9.53 -11.27
C ALA A 147 29.09 8.39 -12.19
N LEU A 148 28.18 7.66 -12.83
CA LEU A 148 28.56 6.64 -13.81
C LEU A 148 29.24 7.23 -15.05
N GLN A 149 28.83 8.44 -15.48
CA GLN A 149 29.50 9.12 -16.59
C GLN A 149 30.90 9.60 -16.24
N ALA A 150 31.18 9.99 -14.98
CA ALA A 150 32.52 10.31 -14.52
C ALA A 150 33.48 9.10 -14.66
N HIS A 151 32.94 7.89 -14.60
CA HIS A 151 33.66 6.66 -14.91
C HIS A 151 33.72 6.32 -16.41
N GLY A 152 33.22 7.18 -17.30
CA GLY A 152 33.32 7.04 -18.77
C GLY A 152 32.43 5.94 -19.35
N VAL A 153 31.22 5.77 -18.81
CA VAL A 153 30.30 4.70 -19.25
C VAL A 153 29.63 5.01 -20.59
N LEU A 154 29.33 6.28 -20.89
CA LEU A 154 28.81 6.72 -22.19
C LEU A 154 29.91 7.36 -23.05
N PRO A 155 29.83 7.21 -24.38
CA PRO A 155 30.69 7.93 -25.31
C PRO A 155 30.39 9.43 -25.30
N ASP A 156 31.35 10.25 -25.71
CA ASP A 156 31.30 11.72 -25.64
C ASP A 156 30.03 12.31 -26.30
N ALA A 157 29.57 11.70 -27.39
CA ALA A 157 28.35 12.12 -28.09
C ALA A 157 27.08 12.02 -27.21
N LEU A 158 27.09 11.14 -26.22
CA LEU A 158 25.99 10.90 -25.29
C LEU A 158 26.25 11.43 -23.87
N ALA A 159 27.50 11.74 -23.53
CA ALA A 159 27.95 12.16 -22.21
C ALA A 159 27.18 13.38 -21.67
N ARG A 160 26.89 14.37 -22.52
CA ARG A 160 26.14 15.59 -22.12
C ARG A 160 24.74 15.28 -21.61
N TRP A 161 24.10 14.24 -22.13
CA TRP A 161 22.72 13.89 -21.77
C TRP A 161 22.63 13.22 -20.40
N ALA A 162 23.75 12.76 -19.82
CA ALA A 162 23.79 12.30 -18.43
C ALA A 162 23.49 13.43 -17.44
N GLN A 163 23.76 14.69 -17.80
CA GLN A 163 23.42 15.86 -16.96
C GLN A 163 21.92 16.16 -16.97
N GLU A 164 21.22 15.78 -18.05
CA GLU A 164 19.77 15.98 -18.21
C GLU A 164 18.94 14.76 -17.77
N ALA A 165 19.60 13.72 -17.26
CA ALA A 165 18.92 12.53 -16.75
C ALA A 165 18.12 12.86 -15.46
N PRO A 166 16.98 12.19 -15.20
CA PRO A 166 16.41 11.08 -15.97
C PRO A 166 15.64 11.55 -17.22
N LEU A 167 15.96 10.95 -18.36
CA LEU A 167 15.25 11.17 -19.62
C LEU A 167 14.07 10.20 -19.79
N THR A 168 13.04 10.67 -20.50
CA THR A 168 11.90 9.81 -20.86
C THR A 168 12.29 8.78 -21.91
N ASP A 169 11.62 7.62 -21.93
CA ASP A 169 11.86 6.56 -22.92
C ASP A 169 11.73 7.05 -24.36
N LYS A 170 10.87 8.05 -24.61
CA LYS A 170 10.72 8.69 -25.92
C LYS A 170 11.95 9.52 -26.29
N ALA A 171 12.50 10.30 -25.35
CA ALA A 171 13.70 11.10 -25.56
C ALA A 171 14.93 10.20 -25.77
N ILE A 172 15.10 9.18 -24.93
CA ILE A 172 16.17 8.18 -25.08
C ILE A 172 16.05 7.46 -26.44
N GLY A 173 14.83 7.08 -26.83
CA GLY A 173 14.57 6.47 -28.13
C GLY A 173 14.99 7.36 -29.29
N ALA A 174 14.68 8.66 -29.23
CA ALA A 174 15.10 9.63 -30.24
C ALA A 174 16.63 9.77 -30.31
N LEU A 175 17.32 9.80 -29.16
CA LEU A 175 18.78 9.91 -29.10
C LEU A 175 19.51 8.66 -29.64
N LEU A 176 18.92 7.48 -29.44
CA LEU A 176 19.54 6.20 -29.81
C LEU A 176 19.02 5.63 -31.13
N GLY A 177 18.07 6.30 -31.80
CA GLY A 177 17.40 5.77 -33.00
C GLY A 177 16.54 4.53 -32.72
N LEU A 178 15.98 4.42 -31.52
CA LEU A 178 15.21 3.28 -31.03
C LEU A 178 13.74 3.64 -30.79
N THR A 179 12.86 2.63 -30.88
CA THR A 179 11.49 2.80 -30.40
C THR A 179 11.44 2.81 -28.87
N PRO A 180 10.46 3.47 -28.22
CA PRO A 180 10.34 3.47 -26.77
C PRO A 180 10.26 2.05 -26.16
N ARG A 181 9.61 1.11 -26.87
CA ARG A 181 9.57 -0.30 -26.45
C ARG A 181 10.96 -0.97 -26.48
N ALA A 182 11.79 -0.64 -27.47
CA ALA A 182 13.16 -1.13 -27.53
C ALA A 182 14.03 -0.53 -26.41
N VAL A 183 13.81 0.72 -26.02
CA VAL A 183 14.48 1.34 -24.86
C VAL A 183 14.15 0.60 -23.56
N ILE A 184 12.89 0.27 -23.33
CA ILE A 184 12.48 -0.52 -22.14
C ILE A 184 13.22 -1.86 -22.10
N ARG A 185 13.27 -2.59 -23.22
CA ARG A 185 13.99 -3.86 -23.31
C ARG A 185 15.49 -3.70 -23.10
N ALA A 186 16.09 -2.68 -23.71
CA ALA A 186 17.50 -2.36 -23.56
C ALA A 186 17.89 -2.12 -22.09
N ARG A 187 17.06 -1.40 -21.34
CA ARG A 187 17.24 -1.21 -19.88
C ARG A 187 17.12 -2.50 -19.09
N GLN A 188 16.12 -3.32 -19.39
CA GLN A 188 15.93 -4.60 -18.73
C GLN A 188 17.13 -5.52 -18.94
N HIS A 189 17.68 -5.56 -20.16
CA HIS A 189 18.91 -6.32 -20.45
C HIS A 189 20.13 -5.79 -19.70
N ALA A 190 20.31 -4.47 -19.60
CA ALA A 190 21.38 -3.87 -18.81
C ALA A 190 21.26 -4.24 -17.32
N ARG A 191 20.04 -4.15 -16.76
CA ARG A 191 19.73 -4.53 -15.36
C ARG A 191 20.02 -6.00 -15.08
N GLU A 192 19.57 -6.89 -15.96
CA GLU A 192 19.80 -8.33 -15.80
C GLU A 192 21.30 -8.66 -15.88
N LYS A 193 22.05 -7.99 -16.77
CA LYS A 193 23.51 -8.17 -16.85
C LYS A 193 24.21 -7.69 -15.58
N LEU A 194 23.84 -6.53 -15.05
CA LEU A 194 24.34 -6.03 -13.76
C LEU A 194 24.00 -6.99 -12.63
N ARG A 195 22.76 -7.47 -12.56
CA ARG A 195 22.31 -8.43 -11.54
C ARG A 195 23.16 -9.69 -11.55
N ARG A 196 23.36 -10.32 -12.71
CA ARG A 196 24.21 -11.54 -12.80
C ARG A 196 25.64 -11.25 -12.36
N GLN A 197 26.25 -10.18 -12.87
CA GLN A 197 27.66 -9.92 -12.63
C GLN A 197 27.98 -9.39 -11.23
N LEU A 198 27.00 -8.79 -10.54
CA LEU A 198 27.19 -8.20 -9.21
C LEU A 198 26.63 -9.06 -8.07
N CYS A 199 25.68 -9.95 -8.34
CA CYS A 199 25.13 -10.87 -7.33
C CYS A 199 25.80 -12.26 -7.34
N ASP A 200 26.51 -12.62 -8.40
CA ASP A 200 27.36 -13.84 -8.44
C ASP A 200 28.78 -13.59 -7.87
N LEU A 201 28.99 -12.44 -7.20
CA LEU A 201 30.19 -12.06 -6.44
C LEU A 201 29.94 -12.16 -4.93
#